data_AF-A0AAE7BCU9-F1
#
_entry.id   AF-A0AAE7BCU9-F1
#
_cell.length_a   1.000
_cell.length_b   1.000
_cell.length_c   1.000
_cell.angle_alpha   90.00
_cell.angle_beta   90.00
_cell.angle_gamma   90.00
#
_symmetry.space_group_name_H-M   'P 1'
#
loop_
_entity.id
_entity.type
_entity.pdbx_description
1 polymer ?
#
loop_
_entity_poly.entity_id
_entity_poly.type
_entity_poly.pdbx_seq_one_letter_code
_entity_poly.pdbx_strand_id
1 'polypeptide(L)'
;MKIIWIYLILISSIFANEYYAKLEPIESYEVKAAVAGKIIYSNSKIEGLKANNSTIIEIDSQVNKVELEQSKNKLKYIDEMLQIEKNNYDRLNQVSSKSAFEKDTQKLKVINLESSKADMIINIETLKDTINNKKLVEKSNYIFNIAVKDGDYVNPGTLLYEAKDLSKGKLEFFVPIAQIDEIKNKDIYLDGKKSDIKISKIYDVADATNISAYKVELIIDDVKIFSRLVKIEFK
;
A
#
# COMPACT_ATOMS: atom_id res chain seq x y z
N MET A 1 36.99 -12.59 55.33
CA MET A 1 36.56 -13.34 54.13
C MET A 1 35.05 -13.34 53.89
N LYS A 2 34.17 -13.45 54.91
CA LYS A 2 32.70 -13.51 54.69
C LYS A 2 32.07 -12.28 54.01
N ILE A 3 32.58 -11.07 54.26
CA ILE A 3 32.10 -9.82 53.61
C ILE A 3 32.43 -9.77 52.11
N ILE A 4 33.56 -10.33 51.69
CA ILE A 4 33.97 -10.35 50.27
C ILE A 4 33.01 -11.20 49.45
N TRP A 5 32.54 -12.33 50.00
CA TRP A 5 31.55 -13.19 49.34
C TRP A 5 30.19 -12.51 49.17
N ILE A 6 29.76 -11.66 50.10
CA ILE A 6 28.52 -10.89 49.98
C ILE A 6 28.63 -9.85 48.84
N TYR A 7 29.76 -9.16 48.73
CA TYR A 7 30.03 -8.25 47.61
C TYR A 7 30.10 -8.98 46.25
N LEU A 8 30.69 -10.19 46.22
CA LEU A 8 30.80 -10.98 45.00
C LEU A 8 29.44 -11.49 44.50
N ILE A 9 28.50 -11.79 45.41
CA ILE A 9 27.12 -12.18 45.07
C ILE A 9 26.32 -10.97 44.56
N LEU A 10 26.46 -9.79 45.17
CA LEU A 10 25.77 -8.57 44.73
C LEU A 10 26.18 -8.09 43.33
N ILE A 11 27.43 -8.33 42.90
CA ILE A 11 27.91 -7.95 41.56
C ILE A 11 27.24 -8.77 40.47
N SER A 12 26.80 -10.00 40.78
CA SER A 12 26.17 -10.90 39.80
C SER A 12 24.70 -10.56 39.48
N SER A 13 24.10 -9.59 40.17
CA SER A 13 22.67 -9.28 40.09
C SER A 13 22.32 -8.06 39.22
N ILE A 14 23.29 -7.41 38.57
CA ILE A 14 23.09 -6.15 37.82
C ILE A 14 23.24 -6.36 36.30
N PHE A 15 22.88 -7.54 35.79
CA PHE A 15 22.77 -7.71 34.33
C PHE A 15 21.48 -7.04 33.86
N ALA A 16 21.61 -5.77 33.46
CA ALA A 16 20.59 -5.12 32.64
C ALA A 16 20.53 -5.86 31.31
N ASN A 17 19.32 -6.21 30.85
CA ASN A 17 19.15 -6.77 29.53
C ASN A 17 19.34 -5.63 28.51
N GLU A 18 20.43 -5.70 27.75
CA GLU A 18 20.79 -4.72 26.73
C GLU A 18 20.49 -5.28 25.33
N TYR A 19 19.78 -4.52 24.53
CA TYR A 19 19.47 -4.84 23.14
C TYR A 19 19.96 -3.71 22.23
N TYR A 20 20.21 -4.04 20.97
CA TYR A 20 20.57 -3.06 19.96
C TYR A 20 19.63 -3.22 18.79
N ALA A 21 19.04 -2.11 18.35
CA ALA A 21 18.18 -2.08 17.19
C ALA A 21 18.55 -0.90 16.29
N LYS A 22 18.37 -1.08 14.99
CA LYS A 22 18.47 0.01 14.04
C LYS A 22 17.18 0.83 14.11
N LEU A 23 17.31 2.15 14.15
CA LEU A 23 16.17 3.07 14.11
C LEU A 23 15.65 3.17 12.68
N GLU A 24 14.56 2.47 12.39
CA GLU A 24 13.95 2.42 11.07
C GLU A 24 12.76 3.38 10.97
N PRO A 25 12.34 3.76 9.75
CA PRO A 25 11.04 4.39 9.52
C PRO A 25 9.91 3.54 10.09
N ILE A 26 8.80 4.17 10.47
CA ILE A 26 7.63 3.42 10.95
C ILE A 26 7.14 2.42 9.91
N GLU A 27 7.06 2.88 8.66
CA GLU A 27 6.67 2.07 7.52
C GLU A 27 7.59 2.32 6.32
N SER A 28 7.82 1.27 5.55
CA SER A 28 8.52 1.32 4.27
C SER A 28 7.64 0.67 3.21
N TYR A 29 7.43 1.37 2.10
CA TYR A 29 6.52 0.99 1.03
C TYR A 29 7.31 0.72 -0.25
N GLU A 30 7.08 -0.46 -0.83
CA GLU A 30 7.48 -0.76 -2.20
C GLU A 30 6.31 -0.45 -3.14
N VAL A 31 6.40 0.67 -3.86
CA VAL A 31 5.34 1.05 -4.80
C VAL A 31 5.59 0.34 -6.13
N LYS A 32 4.62 -0.48 -6.54
CA LYS A 32 4.68 -1.33 -7.73
C LYS A 32 3.69 -0.87 -8.78
N ALA A 33 3.99 -1.16 -10.04
CA ALA A 33 3.11 -0.85 -11.15
C ALA A 33 1.81 -1.67 -11.05
N ALA A 34 0.66 -1.02 -11.10
CA ALA A 34 -0.63 -1.71 -11.22
C ALA A 34 -0.96 -2.05 -12.69
N VAL A 35 -0.38 -1.32 -13.64
CA VAL A 35 -0.69 -1.40 -15.06
C VAL A 35 0.58 -1.43 -15.91
N ALA A 36 0.50 -2.04 -17.09
CA ALA A 36 1.60 -2.07 -18.05
C ALA A 36 1.71 -0.74 -18.81
N GLY A 37 2.94 -0.41 -19.22
CA GLY A 37 3.16 0.66 -20.18
C GLY A 37 4.59 1.19 -20.18
N LYS A 38 4.83 2.16 -21.05
CA LYS A 38 6.08 2.89 -21.13
C LYS A 38 6.07 4.03 -20.13
N ILE A 39 7.13 4.20 -19.35
CA ILE A 39 7.34 5.38 -18.52
C ILE A 39 7.62 6.58 -19.43
N ILE A 40 6.86 7.66 -19.26
CA ILE A 40 7.04 8.94 -19.97
C ILE A 40 7.58 10.04 -19.06
N TYR A 41 7.60 9.78 -17.75
CA TYR A 41 8.13 10.69 -16.75
C TYR A 41 8.56 9.91 -15.52
N SER A 42 9.77 10.20 -15.04
CA SER A 42 10.32 9.71 -13.78
C SER A 42 11.04 10.84 -13.06
N ASN A 43 10.65 11.14 -11.83
CA ASN A 43 11.15 12.29 -11.07
C ASN A 43 12.40 11.95 -10.25
N SER A 44 13.50 11.56 -10.89
CA SER A 44 14.74 11.18 -10.18
C SER A 44 15.29 12.28 -9.25
N LYS A 45 14.90 13.54 -9.45
CA LYS A 45 15.35 14.67 -8.60
C LYS A 45 14.78 14.65 -7.18
N ILE A 46 13.71 13.90 -6.95
CA ILE A 46 13.06 13.83 -5.64
C ILE A 46 13.61 12.71 -4.76
N GLU A 47 14.49 11.86 -5.30
CA GLU A 47 15.22 10.88 -4.51
C GLU A 47 15.98 11.56 -3.37
N GLY A 48 15.82 11.02 -2.16
CA GLY A 48 16.39 11.63 -0.97
C GLY A 48 15.59 12.76 -0.36
N LEU A 49 14.39 13.07 -0.88
CA LEU A 49 13.54 14.17 -0.42
C LEU A 49 12.11 13.70 -0.08
N LYS A 50 11.36 14.54 0.65
CA LYS A 50 9.92 14.33 0.85
C LYS A 50 9.15 14.67 -0.41
N ALA A 51 8.15 13.85 -0.72
CA ALA A 51 7.41 13.95 -1.97
C ALA A 51 6.58 15.24 -2.12
N ASN A 52 5.97 15.76 -1.05
CA ASN A 52 5.20 17.01 -1.05
C ASN A 52 4.15 17.10 -2.19
N ASN A 53 3.35 16.05 -2.37
CA ASN A 53 2.32 15.94 -3.40
C ASN A 53 2.85 16.01 -4.84
N SER A 54 4.10 15.58 -5.04
CA SER A 54 4.73 15.55 -6.35
C SER A 54 4.33 14.31 -7.15
N THR A 55 4.26 14.48 -8.47
CA THR A 55 4.23 13.33 -9.39
C THR A 55 5.61 12.67 -9.36
N ILE A 56 5.62 11.36 -9.12
CA ILE A 56 6.84 10.57 -9.04
C ILE A 56 7.09 9.89 -10.39
N ILE A 57 6.05 9.21 -10.91
CA ILE A 57 6.11 8.47 -12.17
C ILE A 57 4.83 8.72 -12.98
N GLU A 58 4.98 8.83 -14.29
CA GLU A 58 3.87 8.81 -15.24
C GLU A 58 4.14 7.76 -16.33
N ILE A 59 3.14 6.91 -16.55
CA ILE A 59 3.09 5.88 -17.58
C ILE A 59 2.23 6.41 -18.74
N ASP A 60 2.63 6.14 -19.98
CA ASP A 60 1.90 6.60 -21.16
C ASP A 60 0.44 6.13 -21.13
N SER A 61 -0.48 7.09 -21.09
CA SER A 61 -1.93 6.86 -21.05
C SER A 61 -2.65 7.39 -22.31
N GLN A 62 -1.94 7.81 -23.35
CA GLN A 62 -2.55 8.53 -24.49
C GLN A 62 -3.59 7.66 -25.21
N VAL A 63 -3.22 6.43 -25.57
CA VAL A 63 -4.12 5.50 -26.25
C VAL A 63 -5.35 5.19 -25.39
N ASN A 64 -5.17 4.97 -24.08
CA ASN A 64 -6.31 4.69 -23.18
C ASN A 64 -7.27 5.88 -23.06
N LYS A 65 -6.77 7.12 -23.06
CA LYS A 65 -7.62 8.32 -23.06
C LYS A 65 -8.46 8.42 -24.32
N VAL A 66 -7.87 8.16 -25.49
CA VAL A 66 -8.60 8.12 -26.76
C VAL A 66 -9.66 7.02 -26.73
N GLU A 67 -9.30 5.82 -26.29
CA GLU A 67 -10.22 4.69 -26.19
C GLU A 67 -11.39 4.99 -25.24
N LEU A 68 -11.13 5.61 -24.09
CA LEU A 68 -12.16 6.03 -23.14
C LEU A 68 -13.19 6.98 -23.78
N GLU A 69 -12.74 7.98 -24.53
CA GLU A 69 -13.64 8.90 -25.22
C GLU A 69 -14.46 8.20 -26.31
N GLN A 70 -13.84 7.27 -27.05
CA GLN A 70 -14.58 6.47 -28.04
C GLN A 70 -15.61 5.54 -27.39
N SER A 71 -15.28 4.92 -26.25
CA SER A 71 -16.22 4.09 -25.50
C SER A 71 -17.40 4.90 -24.96
N LYS A 72 -17.19 6.13 -24.47
CA LYS A 72 -18.27 7.03 -24.06
C LYS A 72 -19.20 7.38 -25.22
N ASN A 73 -18.63 7.66 -26.40
CA ASN A 73 -19.43 7.93 -27.61
C ASN A 73 -20.25 6.70 -28.02
N LYS A 74 -19.65 5.50 -28.00
CA LYS A 74 -20.36 4.25 -28.27
C LYS A 74 -21.51 4.02 -27.28
N LEU A 75 -21.29 4.29 -26.00
CA LEU A 75 -22.33 4.17 -24.97
C LEU A 75 -23.52 5.09 -25.28
N LYS A 76 -23.25 6.35 -25.71
CA LYS A 76 -24.30 7.29 -26.13
C LYS A 76 -25.13 6.72 -27.29
N TYR A 77 -24.49 6.14 -28.30
CA TYR A 77 -25.22 5.54 -29.43
C TYR A 77 -26.03 4.31 -29.00
N ILE A 78 -25.50 3.48 -28.09
CA ILE A 78 -26.24 2.34 -27.52
C ILE A 78 -27.48 2.85 -26.78
N ASP A 79 -27.36 3.94 -26.00
CA ASP A 79 -28.49 4.54 -25.29
C ASP A 79 -29.58 5.06 -26.25
N GLU A 80 -29.17 5.73 -27.33
CA GLU A 80 -30.10 6.18 -28.38
C GLU A 80 -30.81 4.99 -29.05
N MET A 81 -30.06 3.94 -29.44
CA MET A 81 -30.64 2.72 -30.01
C MET A 81 -31.59 2.03 -29.04
N LEU A 82 -31.22 1.95 -27.76
CA LEU A 82 -32.03 1.32 -26.73
C LEU A 82 -33.36 2.06 -26.54
N GLN A 83 -33.33 3.40 -26.58
CA GLN A 83 -34.54 4.20 -26.50
C GLN A 83 -35.48 3.95 -27.69
N ILE A 84 -34.92 3.84 -28.90
CA ILE A 84 -35.69 3.54 -30.12
C ILE A 84 -36.31 2.14 -30.02
N GLU A 85 -35.52 1.13 -29.66
CA GLU A 85 -35.99 -0.25 -29.60
C GLU A 85 -37.00 -0.49 -28.47
N LYS A 86 -36.86 0.21 -27.33
CA LYS A 86 -37.87 0.22 -26.25
C LYS A 86 -39.20 0.81 -26.72
N ASN A 87 -39.15 1.98 -27.34
CA ASN A 87 -40.36 2.60 -27.91
C ASN A 87 -41.02 1.71 -28.97
N ASN A 88 -40.23 1.03 -29.80
CA ASN A 88 -40.72 0.09 -30.81
C ASN A 88 -41.37 -1.14 -30.17
N TYR A 89 -40.76 -1.69 -29.12
CA TYR A 89 -41.33 -2.79 -28.35
C TYR A 89 -42.65 -2.40 -27.69
N ASP A 90 -42.71 -1.24 -27.03
CA ASP A 90 -43.93 -0.76 -26.36
C ASP A 90 -45.08 -0.58 -27.35
N ARG A 91 -44.80 0.02 -28.51
CA ARG A 91 -45.77 0.15 -29.61
C ARG A 91 -46.22 -1.23 -30.12
N LEU A 92 -45.28 -2.15 -30.38
CA LEU A 92 -45.59 -3.49 -30.88
C LEU A 92 -46.43 -4.29 -29.89
N ASN A 93 -46.17 -4.12 -28.59
CA ASN A 93 -46.88 -4.83 -27.53
C ASN A 93 -48.37 -4.43 -27.46
N GLN A 94 -48.69 -3.17 -27.77
CA GLN A 94 -50.06 -2.65 -27.86
C GLN A 94 -50.84 -3.18 -29.07
N VAL A 95 -50.16 -3.70 -30.10
CA VAL A 95 -50.81 -4.27 -31.27
C VAL A 95 -51.27 -5.70 -30.98
N SER A 96 -52.59 -5.91 -30.94
CA SER A 96 -53.20 -7.22 -30.65
C SER A 96 -53.05 -8.21 -31.80
N SER A 97 -52.96 -7.74 -33.04
CA SER A 97 -52.81 -8.58 -34.24
C SER A 97 -51.39 -9.12 -34.46
N LYS A 98 -50.43 -8.73 -33.61
CA LYS A 98 -49.03 -9.15 -33.71
C LYS A 98 -48.78 -10.41 -32.89
N SER A 99 -48.04 -11.34 -33.49
CA SER A 99 -47.75 -12.62 -32.84
C SER A 99 -46.86 -12.45 -31.62
N ALA A 100 -46.96 -13.37 -30.66
CA ALA A 100 -46.06 -13.41 -29.51
C ALA A 100 -44.59 -13.52 -29.97
N PHE A 101 -44.33 -14.31 -31.02
CA PHE A 101 -43.01 -14.46 -31.61
C PHE A 101 -42.39 -13.15 -32.10
N GLU A 102 -43.17 -12.29 -32.79
CA GLU A 102 -42.70 -10.96 -33.21
C GLU A 102 -42.41 -10.06 -32.00
N LYS A 103 -43.27 -10.10 -30.97
CA LYS A 103 -43.09 -9.34 -29.73
C LYS A 103 -41.83 -9.77 -28.99
N ASP A 104 -41.60 -11.07 -28.86
CA ASP A 104 -40.41 -11.64 -28.21
C ASP A 104 -39.14 -11.32 -28.99
N THR A 105 -39.19 -11.39 -30.33
CA THR A 105 -38.05 -11.01 -31.19
C THR A 105 -37.66 -9.55 -30.96
N GLN A 106 -38.63 -8.65 -30.85
CA GLN A 106 -38.37 -7.24 -30.58
C GLN A 106 -37.85 -7.02 -29.15
N LYS A 107 -38.39 -7.75 -28.16
CA LYS A 107 -37.91 -7.73 -26.78
C LYS A 107 -36.45 -8.18 -26.68
N LEU A 108 -36.06 -9.21 -27.43
CA LEU A 108 -34.68 -9.72 -27.46
C LEU A 108 -33.69 -8.66 -27.95
N LYS A 109 -34.07 -7.80 -28.90
CA LYS A 109 -33.22 -6.67 -29.34
C LYS A 109 -32.97 -5.68 -28.20
N VAL A 110 -34.00 -5.35 -27.43
CA VAL A 110 -33.88 -4.47 -26.25
C VAL A 110 -32.92 -5.10 -25.24
N ILE A 111 -33.13 -6.37 -24.89
CA ILE A 111 -32.29 -7.10 -23.92
C ILE A 111 -30.82 -7.15 -24.38
N ASN A 112 -30.56 -7.41 -25.66
CA ASN A 112 -29.20 -7.45 -26.21
C ASN A 112 -28.51 -6.09 -26.13
N LEU A 113 -29.24 -4.99 -26.37
CA LEU A 113 -28.72 -3.63 -26.22
C LEU A 113 -28.47 -3.28 -24.75
N GLU A 114 -29.33 -3.72 -23.82
CA GLU A 114 -29.09 -3.55 -22.38
C GLU A 114 -27.84 -4.31 -21.91
N SER A 115 -27.64 -5.54 -22.38
CA SER A 115 -26.40 -6.30 -22.12
C SER A 115 -25.18 -5.56 -22.66
N SER A 116 -25.24 -5.12 -23.92
CA SER A 116 -24.13 -4.38 -24.57
C SER A 116 -23.81 -3.07 -23.85
N LYS A 117 -24.84 -2.39 -23.32
CA LYS A 117 -24.70 -1.19 -22.50
C LYS A 117 -23.94 -1.50 -21.21
N ALA A 118 -24.31 -2.57 -20.51
CA ALA A 118 -23.66 -2.97 -19.27
C ALA A 118 -22.17 -3.29 -19.51
N ASP A 119 -21.86 -4.05 -20.56
CA ASP A 119 -20.47 -4.37 -20.94
C ASP A 119 -19.66 -3.10 -21.24
N MET A 120 -20.26 -2.14 -21.97
CA MET A 120 -19.60 -0.88 -22.30
C MET A 120 -19.32 -0.03 -21.04
N ILE A 121 -20.22 -0.02 -20.06
CA ILE A 121 -20.02 0.67 -18.78
C ILE A 121 -18.83 0.06 -18.03
N ILE A 122 -18.77 -1.28 -17.94
CA ILE A 122 -17.65 -1.99 -17.30
C ILE A 122 -16.32 -1.62 -17.98
N ASN A 123 -16.30 -1.60 -19.31
CA ASN A 123 -15.11 -1.22 -20.07
C ASN A 123 -14.67 0.23 -19.79
N ILE A 124 -15.62 1.17 -19.73
CA ILE A 124 -15.35 2.58 -19.39
C ILE A 124 -14.74 2.70 -17.99
N GLU A 125 -15.28 2.01 -16.99
CA GLU A 125 -14.75 2.06 -15.63
C GLU A 125 -13.35 1.42 -15.53
N THR A 126 -13.12 0.33 -16.26
CA THR A 126 -11.79 -0.32 -16.35
C THR A 126 -10.75 0.61 -16.98
N LEU A 127 -11.12 1.35 -18.03
CA LEU A 127 -10.23 2.32 -18.67
C LEU A 127 -9.93 3.52 -17.75
N LYS A 128 -10.93 4.03 -17.01
CA LYS A 128 -10.71 5.09 -16.02
C LYS A 128 -9.74 4.65 -14.94
N ASP A 129 -9.95 3.47 -14.37
CA ASP A 129 -9.06 2.90 -13.35
C ASP A 129 -7.64 2.73 -13.90
N THR A 130 -7.51 2.17 -15.10
CA THR A 130 -6.22 2.03 -15.79
C THR A 130 -5.51 3.38 -15.94
N ILE A 131 -6.20 4.42 -16.41
CA ILE A 131 -5.62 5.76 -16.60
C ILE A 131 -5.19 6.37 -15.26
N ASN A 132 -6.00 6.23 -14.22
CA ASN A 132 -5.67 6.73 -12.88
C ASN A 132 -4.41 6.05 -12.34
N ASN A 133 -4.28 4.74 -12.54
CA ASN A 133 -3.13 3.95 -12.13
C ASN A 133 -1.85 4.22 -12.94
N LYS A 134 -1.93 5.00 -14.02
CA LYS A 134 -0.76 5.43 -14.82
C LYS A 134 -0.08 6.68 -14.29
N LYS A 135 -0.71 7.44 -13.39
CA LYS A 135 -0.10 8.64 -12.79
C LYS A 135 0.08 8.45 -11.29
N LEU A 136 1.33 8.33 -10.86
CA LEU A 136 1.66 8.07 -9.46
C LEU A 136 2.09 9.37 -8.79
N VAL A 137 1.31 9.79 -7.81
CA VAL A 137 1.55 10.98 -6.98
C VAL A 137 1.75 10.55 -5.54
N GLU A 138 2.87 10.92 -4.95
CA GLU A 138 3.16 10.67 -3.53
C GLU A 138 2.96 11.96 -2.72
N LYS A 139 2.24 11.86 -1.60
CA LYS A 139 1.77 13.00 -0.83
C LYS A 139 2.85 13.53 0.11
N SER A 140 3.39 12.69 0.97
CA SER A 140 4.22 13.16 2.10
C SER A 140 5.42 12.29 2.42
N ASN A 141 5.45 11.06 1.91
CA ASN A 141 6.52 10.12 2.25
C ASN A 141 7.87 10.58 1.66
N TYR A 142 8.94 10.11 2.30
CA TYR A 142 10.30 10.29 1.81
C TYR A 142 10.56 9.30 0.66
N ILE A 143 11.04 9.78 -0.47
CA ILE A 143 11.36 8.92 -1.62
C ILE A 143 12.78 8.42 -1.47
N PHE A 144 12.93 7.11 -1.24
CA PHE A 144 14.23 6.49 -1.00
C PHE A 144 14.99 6.23 -2.29
N ASN A 145 14.32 5.65 -3.28
CA ASN A 145 14.86 5.36 -4.60
C ASN A 145 13.72 5.31 -5.62
N ILE A 146 14.04 5.61 -6.88
CA ILE A 146 13.17 5.36 -8.02
C ILE A 146 13.84 4.32 -8.91
N ALA A 147 13.18 3.18 -9.07
CA ALA A 147 13.74 2.00 -9.72
C ALA A 147 13.63 2.03 -11.26
N VAL A 148 12.86 2.98 -11.82
CA VAL A 148 12.59 3.08 -13.26
C VAL A 148 12.92 4.47 -13.81
N LYS A 149 13.30 4.53 -15.09
CA LYS A 149 13.64 5.75 -15.80
C LYS A 149 12.66 6.05 -16.91
N ASP A 150 12.70 7.28 -17.41
CA ASP A 150 11.98 7.66 -18.61
C ASP A 150 12.41 6.77 -19.79
N GLY A 151 11.42 6.26 -20.52
CA GLY A 151 11.63 5.31 -21.61
C GLY A 151 11.51 3.83 -21.24
N ASP A 152 11.58 3.47 -19.96
CA ASP A 152 11.48 2.08 -19.52
C ASP A 152 10.07 1.51 -19.76
N TYR A 153 9.99 0.20 -19.98
CA TYR A 153 8.72 -0.53 -20.06
C TYR A 153 8.51 -1.32 -18.77
N VAL A 154 7.32 -1.16 -18.19
CA VAL A 154 6.94 -1.83 -16.95
C VAL A 154 5.73 -2.74 -17.18
N ASN A 155 5.69 -3.82 -16.41
CA ASN A 155 4.56 -4.74 -16.30
C ASN A 155 3.92 -4.62 -14.92
N PRO A 156 2.66 -5.04 -14.73
CA PRO A 156 2.05 -5.11 -13.41
C PRO A 156 2.94 -5.90 -12.43
N GLY A 157 3.13 -5.35 -11.22
CA GLY A 157 4.02 -5.89 -10.19
C GLY A 157 5.48 -5.40 -10.26
N THR A 158 5.89 -4.71 -11.32
CA THR A 158 7.24 -4.15 -11.42
C THR A 158 7.46 -3.08 -10.35
N LEU A 159 8.58 -3.13 -9.63
CA LEU A 159 8.95 -2.10 -8.64
C LEU A 159 9.19 -0.77 -9.35
N LEU A 160 8.53 0.28 -8.87
CA LEU A 160 8.60 1.62 -9.43
C LEU A 160 9.45 2.55 -8.56
N TYR A 161 9.16 2.62 -7.27
CA TYR A 161 9.93 3.40 -6.30
C TYR A 161 9.69 2.88 -4.88
N GLU A 162 10.61 3.17 -3.97
CA GLU A 162 10.39 2.93 -2.54
C GLU A 162 10.15 4.25 -1.81
N ALA A 163 9.16 4.25 -0.94
CA ALA A 163 8.80 5.39 -0.10
C ALA A 163 8.85 5.00 1.38
N LYS A 164 9.23 5.94 2.24
CA LYS A 164 9.40 5.72 3.67
C LYS A 164 8.58 6.73 4.45
N ASP A 165 7.78 6.25 5.40
CA ASP A 165 7.11 7.13 6.36
C ASP A 165 8.09 7.48 7.49
N LEU A 166 8.53 8.74 7.49
CA LEU A 166 9.46 9.27 8.50
C LEU A 166 8.74 10.00 9.64
N SER A 167 7.42 9.83 9.80
CA SER A 167 6.65 10.47 10.87
C SER A 167 7.08 10.01 12.26
N LYS A 168 7.42 8.72 12.38
CA LYS A 168 7.89 8.08 13.61
C LYS A 168 9.04 7.13 13.30
N GLY A 169 9.83 6.81 14.32
CA GLY A 169 10.81 5.75 14.27
C GLY A 169 10.30 4.45 14.87
N LYS A 170 10.79 3.35 14.33
CA LYS A 170 10.54 2.01 14.82
C LYS A 170 11.86 1.33 15.18
N LEU A 171 11.91 0.72 16.36
CA LEU A 171 13.00 -0.15 16.77
C LEU A 171 12.46 -1.58 16.86
N GLU A 172 13.01 -2.47 16.05
CA GLU A 172 12.72 -3.90 16.10
C GLU A 172 13.94 -4.66 16.63
N PHE A 173 13.75 -5.48 17.66
CA PHE A 173 14.78 -6.33 18.24
C PHE A 173 14.18 -7.64 18.76
N PHE A 174 15.03 -8.61 19.06
CA PHE A 174 14.63 -9.94 19.50
C PHE A 174 14.98 -10.14 20.97
N VAL A 175 13.99 -10.54 21.75
CA VAL A 175 14.09 -10.77 23.19
C VAL A 175 13.85 -12.26 23.47
N PRO A 176 14.74 -12.95 24.21
CA PRO A 176 14.54 -14.36 24.55
C PRO A 176 13.19 -14.59 25.22
N ILE A 177 12.49 -15.66 24.83
CA ILE A 177 11.12 -15.96 25.31
C ILE A 177 11.06 -15.99 26.84
N ALA A 178 12.08 -16.57 27.48
CA ALA A 178 12.17 -16.66 28.94
C ALA A 178 12.22 -15.30 29.66
N GLN A 179 12.59 -14.22 28.96
CA GLN A 179 12.77 -12.87 29.52
C GLN A 179 11.63 -11.90 29.16
N ILE A 180 10.67 -12.34 28.34
CA ILE A 180 9.60 -11.47 27.84
C ILE A 180 8.73 -10.92 28.97
N ASP A 181 8.37 -11.75 29.96
CA ASP A 181 7.53 -11.31 31.06
C ASP A 181 8.26 -10.36 32.02
N GLU A 182 9.59 -10.46 32.10
CA GLU A 182 10.41 -9.55 32.90
C GLU A 182 10.49 -8.14 32.29
N ILE A 183 10.55 -8.04 30.95
CA ILE A 183 10.74 -6.73 30.29
C ILE A 183 9.44 -5.91 30.19
N LYS A 184 8.26 -6.55 30.24
CA LYS A 184 6.95 -5.87 30.12
C LYS A 184 6.72 -4.78 31.17
N ASN A 185 7.32 -4.95 32.35
CA ASN A 185 7.08 -4.09 33.52
C ASN A 185 8.28 -3.19 33.88
N LYS A 186 9.34 -3.19 33.08
CA LYS A 186 10.58 -2.44 33.34
C LYS A 186 10.55 -1.06 32.67
N ASP A 187 11.31 -0.13 33.23
CA ASP A 187 11.53 1.17 32.62
C ASP A 187 12.42 1.00 31.37
N ILE A 188 12.06 1.69 30.28
CA ILE A 188 12.80 1.62 29.02
C ILE A 188 13.79 2.77 28.93
N TYR A 189 15.05 2.45 28.71
CA TYR A 189 16.12 3.41 28.48
C TYR A 189 16.61 3.29 27.03
N LEU A 190 16.77 4.43 26.36
CA LEU A 190 17.36 4.52 25.03
C LEU A 190 18.69 5.27 25.12
N ASP A 191 19.78 4.66 24.65
CA ASP A 191 21.15 5.19 24.75
C ASP A 191 21.51 5.67 26.18
N GLY A 192 21.07 4.92 27.19
CA GLY A 192 21.31 5.23 28.61
C GLY A 192 20.37 6.29 29.22
N LYS A 193 19.45 6.88 28.44
CA LYS A 193 18.48 7.88 28.94
C LYS A 193 17.12 7.24 29.15
N LYS A 194 16.52 7.48 30.32
CA LYS A 194 15.15 7.04 30.62
C LYS A 194 14.19 7.65 29.60
N SER A 195 13.29 6.83 29.09
CA SER A 195 12.27 7.25 28.12
C SER A 195 10.86 6.93 28.66
N ASP A 196 9.88 7.70 28.21
CA ASP A 196 8.46 7.45 28.51
C ASP A 196 7.81 6.48 27.51
N ILE A 197 8.63 5.86 26.66
CA ILE A 197 8.19 4.95 25.61
C ILE A 197 7.73 3.64 26.25
N LYS A 198 6.70 3.04 25.64
CA LYS A 198 6.19 1.71 26.01
C LYS A 198 6.41 0.74 24.86
N ILE A 199 6.37 -0.54 25.20
CA ILE A 199 6.37 -1.60 24.19
C ILE A 199 5.11 -1.44 23.32
N SER A 200 5.34 -1.23 22.02
CA SER A 200 4.27 -1.10 21.02
C SER A 200 3.66 -2.47 20.73
N LYS A 201 4.52 -3.47 20.49
CA LYS A 201 4.11 -4.81 20.12
C LYS A 201 5.12 -5.85 20.56
N ILE A 202 4.62 -7.02 20.95
CA ILE A 202 5.39 -8.25 21.12
C ILE A 202 4.76 -9.28 20.20
N TYR A 203 5.57 -9.95 19.40
CA TYR A 203 5.11 -11.01 18.51
C TYR A 203 5.17 -12.35 19.26
N ASP A 204 4.01 -12.91 19.61
CA ASP A 204 3.91 -14.15 20.40
C ASP A 204 4.31 -15.42 19.63
N VAL A 205 4.72 -15.28 18.37
CA VAL A 205 5.21 -16.36 17.51
C VAL A 205 6.65 -16.04 17.13
N ALA A 206 7.55 -16.99 17.44
CA ALA A 206 8.96 -16.89 17.09
C ALA A 206 9.16 -16.95 15.57
N ASP A 207 10.11 -16.17 15.08
CA ASP A 207 10.46 -16.14 13.65
C ASP A 207 11.23 -17.41 13.25
N ALA A 208 11.22 -17.75 11.97
CA ALA A 208 11.91 -18.91 11.41
C ALA A 208 13.42 -18.93 11.73
N THR A 209 14.05 -17.76 11.84
CA THR A 209 15.46 -17.62 12.22
C THR A 209 15.70 -17.51 13.71
N ASN A 210 14.74 -16.97 14.48
CA ASN A 210 14.88 -16.65 15.90
C ASN A 210 13.89 -17.48 16.74
N ILE A 211 14.02 -18.80 16.70
CA ILE A 211 13.07 -19.75 17.30
C ILE A 211 12.91 -19.64 18.83
N SER A 212 13.87 -19.04 19.52
CA SER A 212 13.90 -18.90 20.98
C SER A 212 13.72 -17.45 21.46
N ALA A 213 13.37 -16.54 20.57
CA ALA A 213 13.19 -15.12 20.87
C ALA A 213 11.94 -14.57 20.18
N TYR A 214 11.23 -13.69 20.88
CA TYR A 214 10.12 -12.95 20.30
C TYR A 214 10.61 -11.61 19.77
N LYS A 215 10.03 -11.20 18.65
CA LYS A 215 10.24 -9.87 18.09
C LYS A 215 9.50 -8.86 18.96
N VAL A 216 10.18 -7.78 19.34
CA VAL A 216 9.63 -6.68 20.13
C VAL A 216 9.81 -5.39 19.36
N GLU A 217 8.76 -4.57 19.36
CA GLU A 217 8.70 -3.30 18.64
C GLU A 217 8.53 -2.14 19.63
N LEU A 218 9.35 -1.11 19.47
CA LEU A 218 9.17 0.20 20.11
C LEU A 218 8.93 1.27 19.05
N ILE A 219 8.01 2.18 19.33
CA ILE A 219 7.75 3.35 18.48
C ILE A 219 8.31 4.58 19.19
N ILE A 220 9.05 5.40 18.43
CA ILE A 220 9.67 6.64 18.89
C ILE A 220 9.09 7.80 18.10
N ASP A 221 8.61 8.82 18.80
CA ASP A 221 8.17 10.08 18.21
C ASP A 221 9.36 11.05 18.04
N ASP A 222 9.20 12.07 17.19
CA ASP A 222 10.17 13.16 16.98
C ASP A 222 11.61 12.73 16.58
N VAL A 223 11.70 11.70 15.74
CA VAL A 223 12.99 11.20 15.25
C VAL A 223 13.63 12.15 14.24
N LYS A 224 14.87 12.58 14.53
CA LYS A 224 15.66 13.46 13.65
C LYS A 224 16.57 12.71 12.69
N ILE A 225 17.11 11.57 13.13
CA ILE A 225 18.12 10.81 12.37
C ILE A 225 17.72 9.35 12.39
N PHE A 226 17.40 8.83 11.21
CA PHE A 226 17.09 7.42 10.97
C PHE A 226 18.36 6.63 10.63
N SER A 227 18.25 5.30 10.63
CA SER A 227 19.32 4.34 10.34
C SER A 227 20.50 4.31 11.31
N ARG A 228 20.38 4.93 12.49
CA ARG A 228 21.36 4.80 13.58
C ARG A 228 21.08 3.58 14.44
N LEU A 229 22.13 2.99 15.01
CA LEU A 229 21.98 1.95 16.03
C LEU A 229 21.61 2.61 17.36
N VAL A 230 20.61 2.08 18.04
CA VAL A 230 20.14 2.56 19.34
C VAL A 230 20.30 1.44 20.35
N LYS A 231 20.91 1.74 21.49
CA LYS A 231 20.98 0.83 22.64
C LYS A 231 19.68 0.92 23.42
N ILE A 232 19.07 -0.22 23.72
CA ILE A 232 17.80 -0.35 24.45
C ILE A 232 18.10 -1.13 25.73
N GLU A 233 17.75 -0.57 26.88
CA GLU A 233 17.98 -1.20 28.17
C GLU A 233 16.68 -1.26 28.96
N PHE A 234 16.39 -2.42 29.56
CA PHE A 234 15.27 -2.60 30.47
C PHE A 234 15.79 -2.66 31.90
N LYS A 235 15.43 -1.65 32.71
CA LYS A 235 15.90 -1.49 34.09
C LYS A 235 14.74 -1.48 35.08
#